data_AF-A0A834HQV7-F1
#
_entry.id   AF-A0A834HQV7-F1
#
_cell.length_a   1.000
_cell.length_b   1.000
_cell.length_c   1.000
_cell.angle_alpha   90.00
_cell.angle_beta   90.00
_cell.angle_gamma   90.00
#
_symmetry.space_group_name_H-M   'P 1'
#
loop_
_entity.id
_entity.type
_entity.pdbx_description
1 polymer ?
#
loop_
_entity_poly.entity_id
_entity_poly.type
_entity_poly.pdbx_seq_one_letter_code
_entity_poly.pdbx_strand_id
1 'polypeptide(L)'
;CVELDFWKSRTDEPIIVHGYTFVPEISAKEVLEAIAESAFKTSDYPVVLSFENHCNPRLQAKIANYCREIFGEMLLDSPLESHKLEAGSPLPPPSLLKRKIIIKNKKKHHHHHKKATAVTPPGANQVPEQTGNGEVVPHHAPALQTRQGSKESTGTEDEDSSTDEEPETIEAETHHAESVEGGNENKPPPIASETEAGAEISALVNYVQPVHFNSFETAKKKNRCYEMSSFDERRATALLKEYPIQFVNYNKYQLSRVYPVGTRFDSSNFMPQVYWNAGCQLVALNFQTLDLAMQLNLGIFEYNSRCGYLLKPEFMRRTDTRFYPFAESTIDGIIAGTVKIQVISGQFLTDKRVGTYVEVEMYGLPADTVRRRFRTK
;
A
#
# COMPACT_ATOMS: atom_id res chain seq x y z
N CYS A 1 -6.86 7.14 -9.75
CA CYS A 1 -5.77 6.15 -9.89
C CYS A 1 -6.39 4.91 -10.53
N VAL A 2 -5.79 4.36 -11.59
CA VAL A 2 -6.31 3.21 -12.34
C VAL A 2 -5.22 2.15 -12.42
N GLU A 3 -5.59 0.86 -12.43
CA GLU A 3 -4.68 -0.28 -12.56
C GLU A 3 -4.68 -0.84 -13.98
N LEU A 4 -3.52 -1.28 -14.46
CA LEU A 4 -3.30 -1.87 -15.78
C LEU A 4 -2.35 -3.06 -15.65
N ASP A 5 -2.89 -4.27 -15.82
CA ASP A 5 -2.15 -5.52 -15.72
C ASP A 5 -1.63 -5.91 -17.12
N PHE A 6 -0.38 -5.57 -17.41
CA PHE A 6 0.22 -5.77 -18.74
C PHE A 6 0.77 -7.18 -18.92
N TRP A 7 0.24 -7.89 -19.91
CA TRP A 7 0.69 -9.22 -20.31
C TRP A 7 1.12 -9.27 -21.77
N LYS A 8 1.84 -10.33 -22.13
CA LYS A 8 2.15 -10.66 -23.53
C LYS A 8 1.00 -11.46 -24.15
N SER A 9 0.46 -10.99 -25.27
CA SER A 9 -0.47 -11.78 -26.09
C SER A 9 0.25 -12.89 -26.87
N ARG A 10 -0.53 -13.86 -27.38
CA ARG A 10 -0.03 -14.89 -28.32
C ARG A 10 0.55 -14.28 -29.60
N THR A 11 0.11 -13.08 -29.96
CA THR A 11 0.49 -12.36 -31.17
C THR A 11 1.68 -11.42 -30.96
N ASP A 12 2.29 -11.43 -29.76
CA ASP A 12 3.42 -10.58 -29.37
C ASP A 12 3.08 -9.07 -29.37
N GLU A 13 1.82 -8.75 -29.05
CA GLU A 13 1.35 -7.43 -28.65
C GLU A 13 1.18 -7.35 -27.12
N PRO A 14 1.30 -6.16 -26.50
CA PRO A 14 0.93 -5.96 -25.11
C PRO A 14 -0.60 -5.90 -24.98
N ILE A 15 -1.13 -6.61 -23.99
CA ILE A 15 -2.56 -6.71 -23.68
C ILE A 15 -2.79 -6.40 -22.20
N ILE A 16 -4.02 -6.04 -21.84
CA ILE A 16 -4.49 -6.00 -20.46
C ILE A 16 -5.36 -7.22 -20.19
N VAL A 17 -5.05 -7.97 -19.14
CA VAL A 17 -5.81 -9.16 -18.70
C VAL A 17 -5.48 -9.51 -17.25
N HIS A 18 -6.43 -10.07 -16.51
CA HIS A 18 -6.15 -10.69 -15.22
C HIS A 18 -5.55 -12.09 -15.45
N GLY A 19 -4.23 -12.21 -15.25
CA GLY A 19 -3.45 -13.40 -15.61
C GLY A 19 -3.94 -14.71 -14.98
N TYR A 20 -3.76 -15.81 -15.70
CA TYR A 20 -4.20 -17.17 -15.30
C TYR A 20 -5.71 -17.34 -15.02
N THR A 21 -6.55 -16.40 -15.47
CA THR A 21 -8.01 -16.51 -15.37
C THR A 21 -8.67 -16.67 -16.75
N PHE A 22 -10.00 -16.85 -16.76
CA PHE A 22 -10.82 -16.88 -17.97
C PHE A 22 -11.32 -15.48 -18.41
N VAL A 23 -10.81 -14.40 -17.81
CA VAL A 23 -11.16 -13.03 -18.20
C VAL A 23 -10.62 -12.76 -19.61
N PRO A 24 -11.42 -12.22 -20.56
CA PRO A 24 -10.93 -11.87 -21.89
C PRO A 24 -9.80 -10.83 -21.86
N GLU A 25 -8.81 -11.00 -22.74
CA GLU A 25 -7.77 -10.01 -22.98
C GLU A 25 -8.30 -8.84 -23.84
N ILE A 26 -7.81 -7.62 -23.56
CA ILE A 26 -8.08 -6.42 -24.35
C ILE A 26 -6.78 -5.73 -24.79
N SER A 27 -6.83 -5.00 -25.90
CA SER A 27 -5.66 -4.30 -26.46
C SER A 27 -5.15 -3.24 -25.48
N ALA A 28 -3.88 -3.33 -25.09
CA ALA A 28 -3.30 -2.31 -24.21
C ALA A 28 -3.23 -0.93 -24.89
N LYS A 29 -3.15 -0.89 -26.22
CA LYS A 29 -3.19 0.38 -26.98
C LYS A 29 -4.55 1.07 -26.85
N GLU A 30 -5.64 0.34 -27.05
CA GLU A 30 -7.01 0.86 -26.95
C GLU A 30 -7.32 1.34 -25.53
N VAL A 31 -6.85 0.63 -24.50
CA VAL A 31 -6.99 1.05 -23.10
C VAL A 31 -6.25 2.37 -22.85
N LEU A 32 -5.03 2.54 -23.36
CA LEU A 32 -4.28 3.80 -23.21
C LEU A 32 -4.94 4.94 -23.99
N GLU A 33 -5.50 4.69 -25.18
CA GLU A 33 -6.26 5.66 -25.98
C GLU A 33 -7.54 6.10 -25.24
N ALA A 34 -8.31 5.17 -24.67
CA ALA A 34 -9.50 5.48 -23.87
C ALA A 34 -9.18 6.28 -22.59
N ILE A 35 -8.05 5.99 -21.95
CA ILE A 35 -7.53 6.80 -20.83
C ILE A 35 -7.18 8.21 -21.31
N ALA A 36 -6.46 8.36 -22.42
CA ALA A 36 -6.08 9.68 -22.94
C ALA A 36 -7.29 10.54 -23.31
N GLU A 37 -8.31 9.94 -23.91
CA GLU A 37 -9.56 10.62 -24.24
C GLU A 37 -10.32 11.11 -22.98
N SER A 38 -10.24 10.35 -21.88
CA SER A 38 -11.15 10.54 -20.74
C SER A 38 -10.52 11.12 -19.46
N ALA A 39 -9.19 11.03 -19.31
CA ALA A 39 -8.45 11.32 -18.07
C ALA A 39 -8.81 12.67 -17.43
N PHE A 40 -9.04 13.70 -18.25
CA PHE A 40 -9.30 15.07 -17.78
C PHE A 40 -10.64 15.65 -18.24
N LYS A 41 -11.62 14.82 -18.61
CA LYS A 41 -12.97 15.28 -19.00
C LYS A 41 -13.77 15.87 -17.83
N THR A 42 -13.52 15.40 -16.60
CA THR A 42 -14.30 15.76 -15.40
C THR A 42 -13.45 16.32 -14.24
N SER A 43 -12.12 16.29 -14.36
CA SER A 43 -11.18 16.84 -13.39
C SER A 43 -9.86 17.19 -14.07
N ASP A 44 -9.30 18.37 -13.81
CA ASP A 44 -7.93 18.72 -14.26
C ASP A 44 -6.84 18.11 -13.36
N TYR A 45 -7.16 17.41 -12.27
CA TYR A 45 -6.16 16.92 -11.31
C TYR A 45 -5.40 15.68 -11.85
N PRO A 46 -4.15 15.44 -11.39
CA PRO A 46 -3.30 14.37 -11.93
C PRO A 46 -3.92 12.97 -11.85
N VAL A 47 -3.62 12.14 -12.86
CA VAL A 47 -4.01 10.73 -12.90
C VAL A 47 -2.77 9.85 -12.70
N VAL A 48 -2.81 8.98 -11.69
CA VAL A 48 -1.80 7.93 -11.51
C VAL A 48 -2.26 6.64 -12.20
N LEU A 49 -1.39 6.04 -13.01
CA LEU A 49 -1.57 4.72 -13.59
C LEU A 49 -0.67 3.72 -12.84
N SER A 50 -1.29 2.74 -12.19
CA SER A 50 -0.65 1.60 -11.51
C SER A 50 -0.43 0.49 -12.53
N PHE A 51 0.80 0.31 -12.99
CA PHE A 51 1.14 -0.81 -13.85
C PHE A 51 1.51 -2.02 -12.98
N GLU A 52 0.92 -3.17 -13.29
CA GLU A 52 1.42 -4.49 -12.92
C GLU A 52 1.98 -5.13 -14.19
N ASN A 53 3.29 -5.41 -14.24
CA ASN A 53 4.00 -5.60 -15.50
C ASN A 53 4.62 -6.99 -15.65
N HIS A 54 4.00 -7.82 -16.50
CA HIS A 54 4.43 -9.18 -16.82
C HIS A 54 5.07 -9.29 -18.22
N CYS A 55 5.36 -8.16 -18.86
CA CYS A 55 5.90 -8.09 -20.21
C CYS A 55 7.43 -8.23 -20.25
N ASN A 56 7.96 -8.84 -21.33
CA ASN A 56 9.40 -8.85 -21.61
C ASN A 56 9.92 -7.45 -22.03
N PRO A 57 11.24 -7.17 -21.98
CA PRO A 57 11.79 -5.84 -22.26
C PRO A 57 11.37 -5.21 -23.60
N ARG A 58 11.24 -6.00 -24.67
CA ARG A 58 10.77 -5.48 -25.98
C ARG A 58 9.32 -4.97 -25.90
N LEU A 59 8.45 -5.70 -25.22
CA LEU A 59 7.07 -5.28 -25.00
C LEU A 59 7.00 -4.10 -24.03
N GLN A 60 7.84 -4.04 -23.01
CA GLN A 60 7.93 -2.88 -22.12
C GLN A 60 8.38 -1.60 -22.86
N ALA A 61 9.32 -1.71 -23.80
CA ALA A 61 9.69 -0.61 -24.69
C ALA A 61 8.51 -0.16 -25.58
N LYS A 62 7.73 -1.13 -26.09
CA LYS A 62 6.51 -0.83 -26.87
C LYS A 62 5.43 -0.12 -26.04
N ILE A 63 5.18 -0.58 -24.81
CA ILE A 63 4.28 0.08 -23.84
C ILE A 63 4.76 1.51 -23.54
N ALA A 64 6.06 1.71 -23.33
CA ALA A 64 6.63 3.03 -23.09
C ALA A 64 6.47 3.98 -24.30
N ASN A 65 6.58 3.46 -25.52
CA ASN A 65 6.34 4.24 -26.74
C ASN A 65 4.85 4.57 -26.91
N TYR A 66 3.95 3.62 -26.69
CA TYR A 66 2.50 3.89 -26.64
C TYR A 66 2.17 4.99 -25.61
N CYS A 67 2.76 4.95 -24.41
CA CYS A 67 2.56 6.02 -23.43
C CYS A 67 3.02 7.40 -23.94
N ARG A 68 4.18 7.48 -24.61
CA ARG A 68 4.69 8.76 -25.17
C ARG A 68 3.83 9.26 -26.32
N GLU A 69 3.47 8.39 -27.26
CA GLU A 69 2.69 8.72 -28.46
C GLU A 69 1.24 9.13 -28.11
N ILE A 70 0.59 8.37 -27.22
CA ILE A 70 -0.84 8.52 -26.91
C ILE A 70 -1.08 9.64 -25.89
N PHE A 71 -0.24 9.75 -24.85
CA PHE A 71 -0.44 10.78 -23.81
C PHE A 71 0.25 12.11 -24.16
N GLY A 72 1.32 12.10 -24.96
CA GLY A 72 2.04 13.31 -25.37
C GLY A 72 2.37 14.22 -24.18
N GLU A 73 1.96 15.50 -24.27
CA GLU A 73 2.16 16.49 -23.20
C GLU A 73 1.44 16.15 -21.88
N MET A 74 0.46 15.25 -21.87
CA MET A 74 -0.16 14.79 -20.62
C MET A 74 0.78 13.88 -19.83
N LEU A 75 1.74 13.20 -20.47
CA LEU A 75 2.69 12.37 -19.75
C LEU A 75 3.62 13.23 -18.87
N LEU A 76 3.82 12.79 -17.63
CA LEU A 76 4.89 13.28 -16.78
C LEU A 76 6.05 12.29 -16.85
N ASP A 77 6.93 12.45 -17.83
CA ASP A 77 8.10 11.59 -18.04
C ASP A 77 9.34 12.05 -17.25
N SER A 78 9.32 13.29 -16.76
CA SER A 78 10.45 13.97 -16.12
C SER A 78 10.02 14.68 -14.82
N PRO A 79 10.88 14.72 -13.78
CA PRO A 79 10.60 15.50 -12.57
C PRO A 79 10.57 17.00 -12.85
N LEU A 80 9.70 17.72 -12.14
CA LEU A 80 9.71 19.18 -12.11
C LEU A 80 11.02 19.69 -11.50
N GLU A 81 11.61 20.75 -12.08
CA GLU A 81 12.84 21.36 -11.58
C GLU A 81 12.75 21.80 -10.11
N SER A 82 11.55 22.22 -9.68
CA SER A 82 11.24 22.66 -8.32
C SER A 82 11.10 21.52 -7.31
N HIS A 83 10.97 20.26 -7.76
CA HIS A 83 10.72 19.09 -6.92
C HIS A 83 11.58 17.92 -7.41
N LYS A 84 12.90 18.02 -7.24
CA LYS A 84 13.84 16.97 -7.63
C LYS A 84 13.62 15.68 -6.82
N LEU A 85 14.01 14.54 -7.39
CA LEU A 85 13.91 13.22 -6.74
C LEU A 85 15.07 13.00 -5.75
N GLU A 86 15.10 13.83 -4.72
CA GLU A 86 16.13 13.85 -3.67
C GLU A 86 15.51 13.49 -2.30
N ALA A 87 16.34 13.04 -1.36
CA ALA A 87 15.87 12.72 -0.02
C ALA A 87 15.51 14.01 0.75
N GLY A 88 14.35 14.02 1.40
CA GLY A 88 13.79 15.20 2.08
C GLY A 88 12.99 16.13 1.16
N SER A 89 13.06 15.99 -0.16
CA SER A 89 12.19 16.76 -1.08
C SER A 89 10.74 16.25 -0.99
N PRO A 90 9.74 17.13 -0.79
CA PRO A 90 8.34 16.73 -0.76
C PRO A 90 7.83 16.35 -2.15
N LEU A 91 6.71 15.63 -2.20
CA LEU A 91 5.96 15.44 -3.44
C LEU A 91 5.37 16.77 -3.92
N PRO A 92 5.27 17.02 -5.25
CA PRO A 92 4.60 18.21 -5.75
C PRO A 92 3.11 18.20 -5.34
N PRO A 93 2.53 19.36 -4.98
CA PRO A 93 1.10 19.44 -4.73
C PRO A 93 0.32 19.16 -6.04
N PRO A 94 -0.88 18.56 -5.97
CA PRO A 94 -1.67 18.21 -7.16
C PRO A 94 -1.97 19.39 -8.10
N SER A 95 -1.94 20.63 -7.61
CA SER A 95 -2.10 21.85 -8.40
C SER A 95 -0.97 22.10 -9.41
N LEU A 96 0.26 21.66 -9.13
CA LEU A 96 1.40 21.74 -10.07
C LEU A 96 1.45 20.59 -11.07
N LEU A 97 0.62 19.56 -10.87
CA LEU A 97 0.54 18.36 -11.70
C LEU A 97 -0.81 18.26 -12.42
N LYS A 98 -1.50 19.39 -12.61
CA LYS A 98 -2.75 19.43 -13.37
C LYS A 98 -2.53 18.91 -14.79
N ARG A 99 -3.49 18.12 -15.27
CA ARG A 99 -3.51 17.47 -16.59
C ARG A 99 -2.29 16.58 -16.87
N LYS A 100 -1.67 16.04 -15.80
CA LYS A 100 -0.55 15.10 -15.89
C LYS A 100 -0.95 13.66 -15.55
N ILE A 101 -0.44 12.74 -16.35
CA ILE A 101 -0.52 11.29 -16.20
C ILE A 101 0.83 10.82 -15.66
N ILE A 102 0.81 10.12 -14.53
CA ILE A 102 1.99 9.72 -13.76
C ILE A 102 2.05 8.19 -13.72
N ILE A 103 3.17 7.61 -14.17
CA ILE A 103 3.35 6.16 -14.24
C ILE A 103 3.94 5.63 -12.93
N LYS A 104 3.18 4.76 -12.24
CA LYS A 104 3.70 3.84 -11.21
C LYS A 104 4.08 2.53 -11.89
N ASN A 105 5.37 2.29 -12.05
CA ASN A 105 5.95 1.02 -12.50
C ASN A 105 7.29 0.80 -11.78
N LYS A 106 7.80 -0.43 -11.73
CA LYS A 106 9.17 -0.69 -11.24
C LYS A 106 10.20 0.21 -11.95
N LYS A 107 11.22 0.64 -11.21
CA LYS A 107 12.32 1.50 -11.69
C LYS A 107 13.67 0.81 -11.47
N LYS A 108 14.52 0.79 -12.50
CA LYS A 108 15.91 0.34 -12.37
C LYS A 108 16.74 1.38 -11.64
N HIS A 109 17.38 0.96 -10.55
CA HIS A 109 18.43 1.73 -9.92
C HIS A 109 19.78 1.36 -10.54
N HIS A 110 20.36 2.29 -11.32
CA HIS A 110 21.77 2.20 -11.67
C HIS A 110 22.62 2.42 -10.41
N HIS A 111 23.02 1.32 -9.78
CA HIS A 111 24.10 1.37 -8.80
C HIS A 111 25.37 1.79 -9.53
N HIS A 112 25.77 3.06 -9.36
CA HIS A 112 27.12 3.52 -9.69
C HIS A 112 28.12 2.81 -8.76
N HIS A 113 28.46 1.57 -9.09
CA HIS A 113 29.73 0.99 -8.65
C HIS A 113 30.85 1.83 -9.27
N LYS A 114 31.33 2.82 -8.50
CA LYS A 114 32.70 3.29 -8.65
C LYS A 114 33.60 2.08 -8.44
N LYS A 115 33.99 1.41 -9.52
CA LYS A 115 35.14 0.51 -9.51
C LYS A 115 36.35 1.35 -9.13
N ALA A 116 36.69 1.34 -7.85
CA ALA A 116 38.00 1.75 -7.42
C ALA A 116 38.99 0.80 -8.09
N THR A 117 39.76 1.31 -9.05
CA THR A 117 40.87 0.58 -9.67
C THR A 117 41.96 0.42 -8.62
N ALA A 118 41.90 -0.67 -7.87
CA ALA A 118 42.97 -1.09 -6.98
C ALA A 118 44.20 -1.43 -7.84
N VAL A 119 45.20 -0.55 -7.80
CA VAL A 119 46.51 -0.81 -8.41
C VAL A 119 47.34 -1.59 -7.40
N THR A 120 47.56 -2.88 -7.67
CA THR A 120 48.35 -3.77 -6.81
C THR A 120 49.85 -3.62 -7.10
N PRO A 121 50.70 -3.27 -6.12
CA PRO A 121 52.16 -3.39 -6.25
C PRO A 121 52.60 -4.85 -5.96
N PRO A 122 53.65 -5.38 -6.63
CA PRO A 122 54.06 -6.77 -6.45
C PRO A 122 55.09 -6.99 -5.33
N GLY A 123 54.79 -7.96 -4.45
CA GLY A 123 55.75 -8.97 -3.95
C GLY A 123 56.74 -8.61 -2.84
N ALA A 124 56.61 -9.32 -1.70
CA ALA A 124 57.73 -9.87 -0.93
C ALA A 124 57.25 -10.98 0.03
N ASN A 125 57.87 -12.16 -0.01
CA ASN A 125 57.68 -13.23 0.98
C ASN A 125 58.63 -13.03 2.17
N GLN A 126 58.19 -13.42 3.38
CA GLN A 126 59.07 -14.03 4.38
C GLN A 126 58.30 -14.85 5.43
N VAL A 127 59.03 -15.66 6.20
CA VAL A 127 58.64 -16.94 6.81
C VAL A 127 58.61 -16.82 8.37
N PRO A 128 57.87 -17.65 9.14
CA PRO A 128 57.51 -17.35 10.52
C PRO A 128 58.47 -17.92 11.59
N GLU A 129 58.35 -17.42 12.82
CA GLU A 129 59.01 -17.97 14.03
C GLU A 129 58.01 -18.33 15.14
N GLN A 130 58.42 -19.25 16.02
CA GLN A 130 57.63 -19.92 17.05
C GLN A 130 58.06 -19.57 18.49
N THR A 131 57.36 -20.17 19.47
CA THR A 131 57.66 -20.33 20.92
C THR A 131 57.10 -19.22 21.85
N GLY A 132 56.48 -19.53 23.01
CA GLY A 132 56.17 -20.84 23.61
C GLY A 132 55.24 -20.76 24.87
N ASN A 133 54.87 -21.93 25.40
CA ASN A 133 53.98 -22.25 26.56
C ASN A 133 54.19 -21.39 27.84
N GLY A 134 53.30 -21.25 28.85
CA GLY A 134 52.00 -21.85 29.27
C GLY A 134 51.55 -21.20 30.62
N GLU A 135 50.67 -21.70 31.51
CA GLU A 135 49.73 -22.85 31.56
C GLU A 135 48.78 -22.76 32.82
N VAL A 136 47.81 -23.70 32.98
CA VAL A 136 46.97 -24.10 34.16
C VAL A 136 46.07 -23.08 34.96
N VAL A 137 44.74 -23.14 34.68
CA VAL A 137 43.49 -23.31 35.50
C VAL A 137 43.45 -23.13 37.07
N PRO A 138 42.26 -23.12 37.76
CA PRO A 138 41.33 -22.01 38.10
C PRO A 138 41.16 -21.72 39.63
N HIS A 139 40.24 -20.83 40.05
CA HIS A 139 39.44 -21.04 41.29
C HIS A 139 38.12 -20.21 41.42
N HIS A 140 37.07 -20.93 41.87
CA HIS A 140 35.81 -20.61 42.60
C HIS A 140 35.15 -19.21 42.73
N ALA A 141 33.81 -19.26 42.73
CA ALA A 141 32.83 -18.27 43.23
C ALA A 141 32.64 -18.36 44.78
N PRO A 142 31.72 -17.62 45.46
CA PRO A 142 30.28 -17.93 45.38
C PRO A 142 29.28 -16.74 45.55
N ALA A 143 27.99 -17.10 45.47
CA ALA A 143 26.77 -16.28 45.47
C ALA A 143 26.36 -15.60 46.79
N LEU A 144 25.28 -14.81 46.73
CA LEU A 144 24.31 -14.68 47.84
C LEU A 144 22.85 -14.79 47.35
N GLN A 145 21.99 -15.38 48.18
CA GLN A 145 20.53 -15.58 47.97
C GLN A 145 19.74 -14.39 48.58
N THR A 146 18.41 -14.22 48.50
CA THR A 146 17.26 -15.01 49.02
C THR A 146 15.94 -14.24 48.65
N ARG A 147 14.67 -14.66 48.83
CA ARG A 147 13.99 -15.83 49.46
C ARG A 147 12.72 -16.24 48.67
N GLN A 148 11.53 -16.33 49.31
CA GLN A 148 10.26 -16.89 48.79
C GLN A 148 9.02 -16.35 49.53
N GLY A 149 7.83 -16.51 48.91
CA GLY A 149 6.53 -16.82 49.56
C GLY A 149 5.50 -15.68 49.69
N SER A 150 4.17 -15.91 49.74
CA SER A 150 3.34 -17.11 49.49
C SER A 150 1.83 -16.75 49.32
N LYS A 151 1.10 -17.62 48.60
CA LYS A 151 -0.36 -17.86 48.41
C LYS A 151 -1.49 -17.07 49.14
N GLU A 152 -2.66 -17.16 48.46
CA GLU A 152 -4.08 -17.14 48.91
C GLU A 152 -4.89 -15.86 48.59
N SER A 153 -6.22 -15.87 48.36
CA SER A 153 -7.21 -16.87 47.86
C SER A 153 -8.60 -16.21 47.87
N THR A 154 -9.33 -16.16 46.75
CA THR A 154 -10.81 -16.24 46.62
C THR A 154 -11.21 -15.97 45.16
N GLY A 155 -12.25 -16.63 44.67
CA GLY A 155 -12.73 -16.45 43.29
C GLY A 155 -14.24 -16.19 43.22
N THR A 156 -14.70 -15.94 42.00
CA THR A 156 -16.07 -16.22 41.54
C THR A 156 -15.98 -16.48 40.04
N GLU A 157 -16.65 -17.53 39.60
CA GLU A 157 -16.76 -17.94 38.20
C GLU A 157 -17.88 -17.15 37.53
N ASP A 158 -17.70 -16.82 36.25
CA ASP A 158 -18.78 -16.74 35.26
C ASP A 158 -18.15 -16.99 33.88
N GLU A 159 -18.73 -17.91 33.13
CA GLU A 159 -18.18 -18.42 31.86
C GLU A 159 -18.57 -17.51 30.69
N ASP A 160 -17.61 -17.16 29.82
CA ASP A 160 -17.92 -16.91 28.41
C ASP A 160 -16.73 -17.30 27.51
N SER A 161 -17.03 -17.94 26.38
CA SER A 161 -16.04 -18.69 25.60
C SER A 161 -15.27 -17.82 24.60
N SER A 162 -14.01 -17.50 24.92
CA SER A 162 -13.04 -16.93 23.97
C SER A 162 -11.93 -17.94 23.68
N THR A 163 -11.89 -18.46 22.45
CA THR A 163 -10.71 -19.18 21.94
C THR A 163 -9.66 -18.18 21.49
N ASP A 164 -8.70 -17.89 22.38
CA ASP A 164 -7.45 -17.24 22.02
C ASP A 164 -6.56 -18.24 21.26
N GLU A 165 -6.09 -17.86 20.06
CA GLU A 165 -4.87 -18.40 19.47
C GLU A 165 -3.78 -17.33 19.56
N GLU A 166 -2.68 -17.64 20.24
CA GLU A 166 -1.55 -16.72 20.36
C GLU A 166 -0.83 -16.52 19.02
N PRO A 167 -0.23 -15.33 18.77
CA PRO A 167 0.47 -15.06 17.52
C PRO A 167 1.83 -15.76 17.47
N GLU A 168 1.96 -16.80 16.66
CA GLU A 168 3.27 -17.37 16.30
C GLU A 168 4.16 -16.31 15.63
N THR A 169 5.39 -16.20 16.11
CA THR A 169 6.43 -15.34 15.55
C THR A 169 6.90 -15.88 14.20
N ILE A 170 6.51 -15.23 13.11
CA ILE A 170 7.02 -15.55 11.77
C ILE A 170 8.40 -14.92 11.58
N GLU A 171 9.46 -15.70 11.82
CA GLU A 171 10.81 -15.35 11.40
C GLU A 171 10.94 -15.38 9.87
N ALA A 172 11.79 -14.52 9.32
CA ALA A 172 11.94 -14.35 7.88
C ALA A 172 12.91 -15.37 7.29
N GLU A 173 12.41 -16.49 6.76
CA GLU A 173 13.25 -17.45 6.05
C GLU A 173 13.63 -17.00 4.63
N THR A 174 14.93 -16.93 4.39
CA THR A 174 15.55 -16.72 3.08
C THR A 174 15.55 -18.02 2.27
N HIS A 175 14.74 -18.12 1.22
CA HIS A 175 14.85 -19.24 0.28
C HIS A 175 16.07 -19.08 -0.66
N HIS A 176 17.17 -19.73 -0.30
CA HIS A 176 18.11 -20.25 -1.29
C HIS A 176 17.46 -21.42 -2.02
N ALA A 177 17.55 -21.45 -3.34
CA ALA A 177 16.99 -22.53 -4.15
C ALA A 177 17.99 -23.69 -4.28
N GLU A 178 17.63 -24.86 -3.75
CA GLU A 178 18.15 -26.15 -4.21
C GLU A 178 17.00 -27.00 -4.77
N SER A 179 17.31 -27.70 -5.86
CA SER A 179 16.34 -28.40 -6.69
C SER A 179 16.16 -29.86 -6.26
N VAL A 180 14.93 -30.27 -5.96
CA VAL A 180 14.54 -31.69 -5.91
C VAL A 180 13.20 -31.87 -6.62
N GLU A 181 13.14 -32.82 -7.55
CA GLU A 181 11.92 -33.18 -8.27
C GLU A 181 10.97 -33.99 -7.38
N GLY A 182 9.68 -33.67 -7.42
CA GLY A 182 8.64 -34.38 -6.67
C GLY A 182 7.28 -33.75 -6.89
N GLY A 183 6.49 -34.32 -7.81
CA GLY A 183 5.19 -33.75 -8.18
C GLY A 183 4.14 -33.92 -7.08
N ASN A 184 3.40 -32.84 -6.79
CA ASN A 184 2.08 -32.94 -6.19
C ASN A 184 1.21 -31.75 -6.63
N GLU A 185 0.14 -32.04 -7.38
CA GLU A 185 -0.76 -31.04 -7.96
C GLU A 185 -1.80 -30.58 -6.94
N ASN A 186 -1.48 -29.54 -6.15
CA ASN A 186 -2.46 -28.63 -5.53
C ASN A 186 -1.79 -27.46 -4.80
N LYS A 187 -0.94 -26.70 -5.51
CA LYS A 187 -0.66 -25.30 -5.14
C LYS A 187 -1.56 -24.40 -5.98
N PRO A 188 -2.20 -23.36 -5.41
CA PRO A 188 -2.77 -22.29 -6.23
C PRO A 188 -1.66 -21.72 -7.14
N PRO A 189 -1.98 -21.27 -8.36
CA PRO A 189 -0.98 -20.76 -9.28
C PRO A 189 -0.17 -19.66 -8.60
N PRO A 190 1.17 -19.64 -8.73
CA PRO A 190 1.97 -18.55 -8.21
C PRO A 190 1.45 -17.24 -8.79
N ILE A 191 1.18 -16.24 -7.94
CA ILE A 191 1.00 -14.87 -8.41
C ILE A 191 2.26 -14.54 -9.21
N ALA A 192 2.11 -14.23 -10.50
CA ALA A 192 3.25 -13.96 -11.35
C ALA A 192 4.06 -12.81 -10.73
N SER A 193 5.35 -13.04 -10.54
CA SER A 193 6.23 -11.98 -10.10
C SER A 193 6.39 -10.98 -11.25
N GLU A 194 5.93 -9.74 -11.02
CA GLU A 194 6.18 -8.62 -11.94
C GLU A 194 7.63 -8.67 -12.46
N THR A 195 7.79 -8.59 -13.78
CA THR A 195 9.10 -8.66 -14.44
C THR A 195 10.04 -7.53 -14.02
N GLU A 196 11.33 -7.68 -14.31
CA GLU A 196 12.28 -6.59 -14.13
C GLU A 196 12.00 -5.47 -15.14
N ALA A 197 12.08 -4.21 -14.70
CA ALA A 197 11.83 -3.06 -15.57
C ALA A 197 12.88 -2.91 -16.68
N GLY A 198 12.44 -2.70 -17.92
CA GLY A 198 13.24 -2.20 -19.03
C GLY A 198 13.61 -0.73 -18.83
N ALA A 199 14.65 -0.27 -19.54
CA ALA A 199 15.14 1.10 -19.39
C ALA A 199 14.08 2.14 -19.83
N GLU A 200 13.37 1.82 -20.91
CA GLU A 200 12.41 2.68 -21.60
C GLU A 200 11.18 3.01 -20.75
N ILE A 201 10.69 2.03 -19.98
CA ILE A 201 9.55 2.20 -19.07
C ILE A 201 10.01 2.71 -17.70
N SER A 202 11.20 2.30 -17.24
CA SER A 202 11.84 2.82 -16.03
C SER A 202 12.14 4.33 -16.12
N ALA A 203 12.34 4.85 -17.34
CA ALA A 203 12.53 6.28 -17.59
C ALA A 203 11.26 7.10 -17.31
N LEU A 204 10.06 6.50 -17.45
CA LEU A 204 8.77 7.20 -17.25
C LEU A 204 8.37 7.34 -15.76
N VAL A 205 9.13 6.73 -14.83
CA VAL A 205 8.78 6.66 -13.41
C VAL A 205 9.49 7.75 -12.61
N ASN A 206 8.73 8.65 -11.99
CA ASN A 206 9.27 9.75 -11.16
C ASN A 206 8.71 9.73 -9.72
N TYR A 207 7.59 10.41 -9.46
CA TYR A 207 7.08 10.71 -8.11
C TYR A 207 6.32 9.57 -7.44
N VAL A 208 5.98 8.51 -8.18
CA VAL A 208 5.23 7.36 -7.68
C VAL A 208 6.05 6.09 -7.95
N GLN A 209 7.24 6.02 -7.35
CA GLN A 209 8.15 4.89 -7.53
C GLN A 209 7.78 3.75 -6.56
N PRO A 210 7.21 2.62 -7.01
CA PRO A 210 6.91 1.50 -6.14
C PRO A 210 8.21 0.86 -5.63
N VAL A 211 8.27 0.59 -4.32
CA VAL A 211 9.35 -0.15 -3.66
C VAL A 211 8.78 -1.20 -2.72
N HIS A 212 9.53 -2.29 -2.52
CA HIS A 212 9.18 -3.26 -1.48
C HIS A 212 9.22 -2.57 -0.11
N PHE A 213 8.18 -2.78 0.70
CA PHE A 213 8.09 -2.22 2.04
C PHE A 213 8.81 -3.12 3.04
N ASN A 214 9.85 -2.58 3.69
CA ASN A 214 10.59 -3.27 4.76
C ASN A 214 9.99 -2.93 6.12
N SER A 215 10.14 -1.68 6.57
CA SER A 215 9.56 -1.16 7.83
C SER A 215 9.35 0.36 7.75
N PHE A 216 8.56 0.91 8.68
CA PHE A 216 8.32 2.34 8.77
C PHE A 216 9.59 3.13 9.13
N GLU A 217 10.46 2.56 9.96
CA GLU A 217 11.77 3.11 10.35
C GLU A 217 12.70 3.17 9.15
N THR A 218 12.71 2.12 8.32
CA THR A 218 13.52 2.06 7.10
C THR A 218 13.07 3.12 6.10
N ALA A 219 11.76 3.26 5.88
CA ALA A 219 11.17 4.27 5.01
C ALA A 219 11.50 5.70 5.51
N LYS A 220 11.28 5.96 6.81
CA LYS A 220 11.63 7.23 7.47
C LYS A 220 13.12 7.55 7.38
N LYS A 221 14.01 6.57 7.56
CA LYS A 221 15.47 6.73 7.47
C LYS A 221 15.94 7.04 6.05
N LYS A 222 15.31 6.46 5.03
CA LYS A 222 15.58 6.81 3.62
C LYS A 222 15.09 8.23 3.28
N ASN A 223 13.98 8.66 3.87
CA ASN A 223 13.38 9.99 3.69
C ASN A 223 13.10 10.34 2.22
N ARG A 224 12.56 9.41 1.43
CA ARG A 224 12.29 9.58 -0.01
C ARG A 224 10.80 9.63 -0.28
N CYS A 225 10.23 10.84 -0.35
CA CYS A 225 8.79 11.05 -0.54
C CYS A 225 8.25 10.46 -1.86
N TYR A 226 9.12 10.31 -2.87
CA TYR A 226 8.81 9.70 -4.16
C TYR A 226 8.84 8.15 -4.17
N GLU A 227 9.39 7.50 -3.13
CA GLU A 227 9.22 6.06 -2.93
C GLU A 227 7.83 5.81 -2.32
N MET A 228 7.08 4.84 -2.84
CA MET A 228 5.75 4.46 -2.38
C MET A 228 5.62 2.95 -2.22
N SER A 229 4.67 2.51 -1.39
CA SER A 229 4.42 1.09 -1.15
C SER A 229 2.96 0.72 -1.47
N SER A 230 2.78 -0.47 -2.04
CA SER A 230 1.45 -1.07 -2.26
C SER A 230 1.28 -2.27 -1.32
N PHE A 231 0.09 -2.41 -0.76
CA PHE A 231 -0.27 -3.44 0.22
C PHE A 231 -1.62 -4.05 -0.15
N ASP A 232 -1.75 -5.37 -0.06
CA ASP A 232 -3.08 -5.96 0.01
C ASP A 232 -3.77 -5.59 1.34
N GLU A 233 -5.10 -5.73 1.39
CA GLU A 233 -5.90 -5.37 2.56
C GLU A 233 -5.51 -6.13 3.85
N ARG A 234 -5.00 -7.37 3.77
CA ARG A 234 -4.59 -8.14 4.96
C ARG A 234 -3.29 -7.57 5.52
N ARG A 235 -2.29 -7.34 4.66
CA ARG A 235 -1.01 -6.72 5.07
C ARG A 235 -1.22 -5.29 5.57
N ALA A 236 -2.09 -4.51 4.92
CA ALA A 236 -2.44 -3.16 5.38
C ALA A 236 -3.16 -3.20 6.75
N THR A 237 -4.06 -4.16 6.97
CA THR A 237 -4.74 -4.36 8.26
C THR A 237 -3.75 -4.73 9.37
N ALA A 238 -2.82 -5.65 9.11
CA ALA A 238 -1.78 -6.04 10.08
C ALA A 238 -0.93 -4.84 10.51
N LEU A 239 -0.38 -4.10 9.53
CA LEU A 239 0.42 -2.89 9.78
C LEU A 239 -0.37 -1.80 10.54
N LEU A 240 -1.68 -1.67 10.29
CA LEU A 240 -2.54 -0.73 11.00
C LEU A 240 -2.82 -1.15 12.45
N LYS A 241 -2.97 -2.45 12.72
CA LYS A 241 -3.15 -2.97 14.09
C LYS A 241 -1.87 -2.85 14.91
N GLU A 242 -0.74 -3.23 14.34
CA GLU A 242 0.56 -3.32 15.03
C GLU A 242 1.27 -1.95 15.16
N TYR A 243 1.21 -1.12 14.11
CA TYR A 243 1.94 0.15 14.04
C TYR A 243 1.07 1.36 13.59
N PRO A 244 -0.10 1.60 14.21
CA PRO A 244 -1.09 2.59 13.74
C PRO A 244 -0.52 4.01 13.58
N ILE A 245 0.26 4.48 14.55
CA ILE A 245 0.83 5.84 14.56
C ILE A 245 1.95 5.97 13.52
N GLN A 246 2.74 4.93 13.33
CA GLN A 246 3.81 4.88 12.35
C GLN A 246 3.23 4.90 10.93
N PHE A 247 2.12 4.18 10.69
CA PHE A 247 1.44 4.19 9.40
C PHE A 247 0.86 5.57 9.06
N VAL A 248 0.19 6.23 10.01
CA VAL A 248 -0.26 7.62 9.86
C VAL A 248 0.91 8.55 9.56
N ASN A 249 2.04 8.42 10.27
CA ASN A 249 3.21 9.25 10.07
C ASN A 249 3.93 8.99 8.74
N TYR A 250 4.00 7.75 8.26
CA TYR A 250 4.48 7.41 6.92
C TYR A 250 3.65 8.11 5.85
N ASN A 251 2.32 8.06 5.98
CA ASN A 251 1.38 8.68 5.07
C ASN A 251 1.36 10.23 5.10
N LYS A 252 2.17 10.88 5.95
CA LYS A 252 2.42 12.34 5.86
C LYS A 252 3.42 12.70 4.76
N TYR A 253 4.33 11.79 4.42
CA TYR A 253 5.45 12.06 3.50
C TYR A 253 5.42 11.18 2.24
N GLN A 254 4.96 9.94 2.36
CA GLN A 254 4.94 8.95 1.28
C GLN A 254 3.52 8.51 0.94
N LEU A 255 3.34 7.97 -0.26
CA LEU A 255 2.08 7.39 -0.70
C LEU A 255 1.99 5.91 -0.31
N SER A 256 0.83 5.49 0.20
CA SER A 256 0.45 4.09 0.27
C SER A 256 -0.71 3.80 -0.69
N ARG A 257 -0.63 2.63 -1.33
CA ARG A 257 -1.75 2.01 -2.05
C ARG A 257 -2.25 0.81 -1.25
N VAL A 258 -3.56 0.70 -1.09
CA VAL A 258 -4.22 -0.50 -0.54
C VAL A 258 -5.11 -1.09 -1.62
N TYR A 259 -5.09 -2.40 -1.83
CA TYR A 259 -5.91 -3.09 -2.81
C TYR A 259 -6.52 -4.39 -2.25
N PRO A 260 -7.61 -4.94 -2.83
CA PRO A 260 -8.29 -6.10 -2.26
C PRO A 260 -7.44 -7.37 -2.38
N VAL A 261 -7.59 -8.33 -1.47
CA VAL A 261 -6.91 -9.64 -1.65
C VAL A 261 -7.53 -10.46 -2.77
N GLY A 262 -6.70 -11.19 -3.51
CA GLY A 262 -7.12 -12.08 -4.60
C GLY A 262 -8.13 -13.17 -4.23
N THR A 263 -8.38 -13.43 -2.94
CA THR A 263 -9.47 -14.33 -2.50
C THR A 263 -10.87 -13.76 -2.72
N ARG A 264 -10.99 -12.46 -3.07
CA ARG A 264 -12.27 -11.82 -3.44
C ARG A 264 -12.58 -12.00 -4.93
N PHE A 265 -12.72 -13.27 -5.34
CA PHE A 265 -13.04 -13.64 -6.73
C PHE A 265 -14.38 -13.05 -7.21
N ASP A 266 -15.28 -12.72 -6.29
CA ASP A 266 -16.56 -12.04 -6.52
C ASP A 266 -16.44 -10.53 -6.78
N SER A 267 -15.22 -9.98 -6.79
CA SER A 267 -14.95 -8.53 -6.84
C SER A 267 -15.56 -7.73 -5.69
N SER A 268 -15.86 -8.34 -4.54
CA SER A 268 -16.29 -7.60 -3.34
C SER A 268 -15.26 -6.57 -2.90
N ASN A 269 -15.70 -5.52 -2.19
CA ASN A 269 -14.82 -4.51 -1.61
C ASN A 269 -14.63 -4.68 -0.10
N PHE A 270 -13.52 -4.16 0.39
CA PHE A 270 -13.30 -3.88 1.81
C PHE A 270 -13.80 -2.46 2.16
N MET A 271 -13.99 -2.17 3.44
CA MET A 271 -14.40 -0.83 3.89
C MET A 271 -13.23 0.17 3.78
N PRO A 272 -13.28 1.20 2.91
CA PRO A 272 -12.13 2.07 2.64
C PRO A 272 -11.77 2.99 3.82
N GLN A 273 -12.77 3.34 4.64
CA GLN A 273 -12.61 4.19 5.82
C GLN A 273 -11.51 3.70 6.77
N VAL A 274 -11.34 2.38 6.92
CA VAL A 274 -10.30 1.77 7.75
C VAL A 274 -8.90 2.28 7.37
N TYR A 275 -8.62 2.41 6.07
CA TYR A 275 -7.34 2.84 5.55
C TYR A 275 -7.23 4.36 5.41
N TRP A 276 -8.36 5.06 5.18
CA TRP A 276 -8.38 6.53 5.26
C TRP A 276 -8.10 7.02 6.69
N ASN A 277 -8.52 6.30 7.73
CA ASN A 277 -8.16 6.56 9.13
C ASN A 277 -6.64 6.41 9.38
N ALA A 278 -5.96 5.54 8.63
CA ALA A 278 -4.50 5.43 8.62
C ALA A 278 -3.82 6.50 7.73
N GLY A 279 -4.60 7.32 7.03
CA GLY A 279 -4.14 8.36 6.12
C GLY A 279 -3.72 7.86 4.73
N CYS A 280 -4.01 6.61 4.39
CA CYS A 280 -3.68 6.00 3.09
C CYS A 280 -4.39 6.75 1.95
N GLN A 281 -3.67 7.02 0.87
CA GLN A 281 -4.13 7.92 -0.20
C GLN A 281 -4.72 7.16 -1.39
N LEU A 282 -4.14 6.03 -1.77
CA LEU A 282 -4.54 5.25 -2.95
C LEU A 282 -5.28 3.98 -2.52
N VAL A 283 -6.43 4.15 -1.85
CA VAL A 283 -7.28 3.04 -1.42
C VAL A 283 -8.12 2.57 -2.62
N ALA A 284 -7.65 1.54 -3.32
CA ALA A 284 -8.24 1.02 -4.55
C ALA A 284 -9.39 0.04 -4.26
N LEU A 285 -10.45 0.16 -5.05
CA LEU A 285 -11.69 -0.61 -4.93
C LEU A 285 -12.14 -1.09 -6.32
N ASN A 286 -12.94 -2.14 -6.36
CA ASN A 286 -13.58 -2.73 -7.53
C ASN A 286 -14.80 -1.88 -7.96
N PHE A 287 -14.61 -0.96 -8.91
CA PHE A 287 -15.65 -0.04 -9.42
C PHE A 287 -16.83 -0.75 -10.09
N GLN A 288 -16.65 -1.99 -10.55
CA GLN A 288 -17.70 -2.85 -11.10
C GLN A 288 -18.70 -3.33 -10.04
N THR A 289 -18.35 -3.28 -8.75
CA THR A 289 -19.15 -3.78 -7.64
C THR A 289 -19.71 -2.61 -6.83
N LEU A 290 -20.99 -2.27 -7.04
CA LEU A 290 -21.66 -1.15 -6.36
C LEU A 290 -22.13 -1.53 -4.93
N ASP A 291 -21.26 -2.15 -4.15
CA ASP A 291 -21.50 -2.46 -2.74
C ASP A 291 -21.37 -1.22 -1.84
N LEU A 292 -21.64 -1.39 -0.54
CA LEU A 292 -21.59 -0.32 0.47
C LEU A 292 -20.27 0.46 0.44
N ALA A 293 -19.13 -0.22 0.25
CA ALA A 293 -17.82 0.42 0.21
C ALA A 293 -17.66 1.30 -1.03
N MET A 294 -18.13 0.84 -2.20
CA MET A 294 -18.15 1.66 -3.41
C MET A 294 -19.15 2.83 -3.31
N GLN A 295 -20.32 2.63 -2.70
CA GLN A 295 -21.31 3.69 -2.47
C GLN A 295 -20.75 4.81 -1.58
N LEU A 296 -20.06 4.46 -0.49
CA LEU A 296 -19.36 5.44 0.36
C LEU A 296 -18.24 6.17 -0.39
N ASN A 297 -17.47 5.44 -1.22
CA ASN A 297 -16.42 6.03 -2.05
C ASN A 297 -16.97 7.04 -3.07
N LEU A 298 -18.04 6.70 -3.79
CA LEU A 298 -18.68 7.61 -4.73
C LEU A 298 -19.28 8.84 -4.03
N GLY A 299 -19.93 8.64 -2.87
CA GLY A 299 -20.53 9.73 -2.10
C GLY A 299 -19.50 10.70 -1.51
N ILE A 300 -18.38 10.21 -0.97
CA ILE A 300 -17.36 11.10 -0.39
C ILE A 300 -16.57 11.86 -1.47
N PHE A 301 -16.25 11.21 -2.60
CA PHE A 301 -15.56 11.85 -3.72
C PHE A 301 -16.47 12.70 -4.63
N GLU A 302 -17.77 12.83 -4.32
CA GLU A 302 -18.61 13.86 -4.93
C GLU A 302 -18.18 15.27 -4.47
N TYR A 303 -17.74 15.39 -3.22
CA TYR A 303 -17.23 16.62 -2.63
C TYR A 303 -15.94 17.11 -3.31
N ASN A 304 -15.60 18.38 -3.05
CA ASN A 304 -14.51 19.09 -3.74
C ASN A 304 -14.66 19.04 -5.28
N SER A 305 -15.87 19.33 -5.76
CA SER A 305 -16.24 19.43 -7.17
C SER A 305 -15.92 18.17 -7.99
N ARG A 306 -16.11 16.98 -7.41
CA ARG A 306 -15.85 15.68 -8.06
C ARG A 306 -14.42 15.48 -8.60
N CYS A 307 -13.45 16.25 -8.11
CA CYS A 307 -12.11 16.29 -8.70
C CYS A 307 -11.24 15.03 -8.43
N GLY A 308 -11.71 14.10 -7.60
CA GLY A 308 -11.00 12.88 -7.21
C GLY A 308 -9.93 13.05 -6.12
N TYR A 309 -9.81 14.25 -5.55
CA TYR A 309 -8.86 14.58 -4.48
C TYR A 309 -9.56 15.24 -3.30
N LEU A 310 -9.29 14.75 -2.09
CA LEU A 310 -9.76 15.33 -0.84
C LEU A 310 -8.55 15.62 0.06
N LEU A 311 -8.51 16.82 0.66
CA LEU A 311 -7.42 17.19 1.56
C LEU A 311 -7.62 16.49 2.92
N LYS A 312 -6.64 15.67 3.34
CA LYS A 312 -6.68 15.02 4.65
C LYS A 312 -6.79 16.04 5.80
N PRO A 313 -7.42 15.69 6.94
CA PRO A 313 -7.47 16.55 8.12
C PRO A 313 -6.08 17.02 8.57
N GLU A 314 -6.01 18.20 9.19
CA GLU A 314 -4.74 18.86 9.53
C GLU A 314 -3.83 17.99 10.42
N PHE A 315 -4.39 17.34 11.44
CA PHE A 315 -3.67 16.43 12.34
C PHE A 315 -3.05 15.20 11.63
N MET A 316 -3.54 14.84 10.43
CA MET A 316 -2.99 13.78 9.58
C MET A 316 -1.97 14.26 8.54
N ARG A 317 -1.65 15.57 8.53
CA ARG A 317 -0.70 16.21 7.62
C ARG A 317 0.48 16.85 8.34
N ARG A 318 0.20 17.51 9.48
CA ARG A 318 1.19 18.17 10.33
C ARG A 318 2.29 17.22 10.82
N THR A 319 3.52 17.71 10.88
CA THR A 319 4.69 16.89 11.26
C THR A 319 4.89 16.82 12.78
N ASP A 320 4.37 17.81 13.51
CA ASP A 320 4.41 17.96 14.97
C ASP A 320 3.25 17.26 15.71
N THR A 321 2.21 16.81 15.01
CA THR A 321 1.07 16.10 15.61
C THR A 321 1.28 14.59 15.70
N ARG A 322 0.90 13.99 16.83
CA ARG A 322 0.72 12.53 16.96
C ARG A 322 -0.77 12.22 16.93
N PHE A 323 -1.20 11.34 16.03
CA PHE A 323 -2.58 10.90 15.91
C PHE A 323 -2.66 9.37 16.06
N TYR A 324 -3.60 8.89 16.87
CA TYR A 324 -3.86 7.46 17.09
C TYR A 324 -5.26 7.14 16.54
N PRO A 325 -5.37 6.40 15.41
CA PRO A 325 -6.64 6.09 14.76
C PRO A 325 -7.67 5.33 15.61
N PHE A 326 -7.25 4.68 16.70
CA PHE A 326 -8.11 3.90 17.60
C PHE A 326 -8.36 4.61 18.94
N ALA A 327 -8.25 5.95 18.99
CA ALA A 327 -8.59 6.71 20.18
C ALA A 327 -10.11 6.66 20.46
N GLU A 328 -10.49 6.32 21.68
CA GLU A 328 -11.89 6.30 22.15
C GLU A 328 -12.29 7.60 22.86
N SER A 329 -11.31 8.43 23.23
CA SER A 329 -11.50 9.73 23.86
C SER A 329 -11.27 10.88 22.87
N THR A 330 -11.73 12.08 23.24
CA THR A 330 -11.46 13.31 22.49
C THR A 330 -9.97 13.55 22.35
N ILE A 331 -9.51 13.82 21.13
CA ILE A 331 -8.10 14.04 20.82
C ILE A 331 -7.78 15.53 20.98
N ASP A 332 -6.69 15.85 21.68
CA ASP A 332 -6.25 17.22 21.90
C ASP A 332 -6.14 18.03 20.60
N GLY A 333 -6.76 19.21 20.57
CA GLY A 333 -6.81 20.07 19.40
C GLY A 333 -7.89 19.69 18.36
N ILE A 334 -8.67 18.62 18.58
CA ILE A 334 -9.81 18.25 17.74
C ILE A 334 -11.12 18.50 18.51
N ILE A 335 -11.99 19.34 17.96
CA ILE A 335 -13.31 19.61 18.53
C ILE A 335 -14.24 18.45 18.15
N ALA A 336 -14.67 17.66 19.14
CA ALA A 336 -15.69 16.63 18.93
C ALA A 336 -17.07 17.25 18.68
N GLY A 337 -17.85 16.63 17.78
CA GLY A 337 -19.20 17.06 17.42
C GLY A 337 -20.26 16.07 17.87
N THR A 338 -21.50 16.54 18.02
CA THR A 338 -22.67 15.69 18.26
C THR A 338 -23.63 15.80 17.08
N VAL A 339 -24.03 14.67 16.50
CA VAL A 339 -24.96 14.60 15.38
C VAL A 339 -26.27 13.93 15.82
N LYS A 340 -27.41 14.55 15.55
CA LYS A 340 -28.75 14.00 15.78
C LYS A 340 -29.51 13.96 14.46
N ILE A 341 -29.92 12.77 14.05
CA ILE A 341 -30.71 12.55 12.82
C ILE A 341 -32.11 12.09 13.23
N GLN A 342 -33.14 12.73 12.68
CA GLN A 342 -34.53 12.36 12.86
C GLN A 342 -35.18 12.15 11.50
N VAL A 343 -35.48 10.89 11.16
CA VAL A 343 -36.23 10.56 9.93
C VAL A 343 -37.70 10.88 10.18
N ILE A 344 -38.24 11.86 9.45
CA ILE A 344 -39.62 12.33 9.62
C ILE A 344 -40.58 11.65 8.62
N SER A 345 -40.17 11.55 7.35
CA SER A 345 -40.98 11.00 6.26
C SER A 345 -40.10 10.69 5.05
N GLY A 346 -40.67 10.02 4.04
CA GLY A 346 -40.09 9.87 2.71
C GLY A 346 -41.16 10.03 1.63
N GLN A 347 -40.78 10.52 0.45
CA GLN A 347 -41.68 10.81 -0.66
C GLN A 347 -41.15 10.14 -1.94
N PHE A 348 -42.07 9.70 -2.81
CA PHE A 348 -41.76 9.13 -4.14
C PHE A 348 -40.75 7.96 -4.13
N LEU A 349 -40.68 7.19 -3.04
CA LEU A 349 -39.69 6.13 -2.83
C LEU A 349 -39.85 4.94 -3.80
N THR A 350 -41.06 4.69 -4.30
CA THR A 350 -41.40 3.55 -5.17
C THR A 350 -42.72 3.80 -5.89
N ASP A 351 -42.85 3.18 -7.07
CA ASP A 351 -44.06 3.02 -7.88
C ASP A 351 -45.08 2.02 -7.27
N LYS A 352 -44.63 1.14 -6.36
CA LYS A 352 -45.42 0.04 -5.80
C LYS A 352 -45.81 0.32 -4.35
N ARG A 353 -46.98 -0.18 -3.96
CA ARG A 353 -47.44 -0.12 -2.56
C ARG A 353 -46.75 -1.21 -1.72
N VAL A 354 -45.53 -0.94 -1.27
CA VAL A 354 -44.74 -1.81 -0.38
C VAL A 354 -44.34 -1.07 0.90
N GLY A 355 -44.00 -1.84 1.95
CA GLY A 355 -43.43 -1.28 3.18
C GLY A 355 -41.98 -0.85 2.97
N THR A 356 -41.61 0.32 3.49
CA THR A 356 -40.26 0.89 3.39
C THR A 356 -39.78 1.35 4.76
N TYR A 357 -38.50 1.15 5.06
CA TYR A 357 -37.84 1.66 6.27
C TYR A 357 -36.56 2.41 5.88
N VAL A 358 -36.03 3.21 6.80
CA VAL A 358 -34.75 3.90 6.63
C VAL A 358 -33.77 3.39 7.69
N GLU A 359 -32.55 3.07 7.26
CA GLU A 359 -31.40 2.80 8.14
C GLU A 359 -30.45 4.00 8.15
N VAL A 360 -29.85 4.27 9.30
CA VAL A 360 -28.87 5.36 9.50
C VAL A 360 -27.61 4.76 10.12
N GLU A 361 -26.49 4.92 9.42
CA GLU A 361 -25.19 4.43 9.84
C GLU A 361 -24.15 5.58 9.79
N MET A 362 -23.11 5.48 10.61
CA MET A 362 -21.99 6.41 10.66
C MET A 362 -20.69 5.67 10.39
N TYR A 363 -19.82 6.25 9.58
CA TYR A 363 -18.52 5.71 9.20
C TYR A 363 -17.45 6.77 9.46
N GLY A 364 -16.44 6.43 10.26
CA GLY A 364 -15.42 7.36 10.72
C GLY A 364 -14.26 6.61 11.38
N LEU A 365 -13.76 7.11 12.51
CA LEU A 365 -12.86 6.32 13.36
C LEU A 365 -13.60 5.07 13.90
N PRO A 366 -12.89 4.05 14.42
CA PRO A 366 -13.52 2.87 15.00
C PRO A 366 -14.52 3.23 16.11
N ALA A 367 -14.19 4.20 16.97
CA ALA A 367 -15.08 4.69 18.03
C ALA A 367 -16.33 5.45 17.49
N ASP A 368 -16.22 6.10 16.32
CA ASP A 368 -17.32 6.84 15.69
C ASP A 368 -18.21 5.95 14.79
N THR A 369 -17.74 4.74 14.46
CA THR A 369 -18.39 3.90 13.44
C THR A 369 -19.57 3.15 14.04
N VAL A 370 -20.79 3.53 13.64
CA VAL A 370 -22.04 2.98 14.15
C VAL A 370 -22.82 2.36 12.99
N ARG A 371 -22.99 1.03 13.04
CA ARG A 371 -23.64 0.23 11.98
C ARG A 371 -24.83 -0.55 12.52
N ARG A 372 -25.84 -0.80 11.70
CA ARG A 372 -27.05 -1.59 11.98
C ARG A 372 -27.80 -1.24 13.28
N ARG A 373 -27.57 -0.05 13.83
CA ARG A 373 -28.12 0.40 15.14
C ARG A 373 -29.41 1.19 15.01
N PHE A 374 -29.54 2.02 13.96
CA PHE A 374 -30.67 2.91 13.78
C PHE A 374 -31.46 2.50 12.55
N ARG A 375 -32.69 2.07 12.78
CA ARG A 375 -33.64 1.65 11.76
C ARG A 375 -35.04 2.15 12.14
N THR A 376 -35.79 2.69 11.18
CA THR A 376 -37.20 3.05 11.42
C THR A 376 -38.08 1.80 11.55
N LYS A 377 -39.29 1.99 12.09
CA LYS A 377 -40.35 0.98 11.99
C LYS A 377 -40.70 0.70 10.53
#